data_AF-A0A9D5XNG3-F1
#
_entry.id   AF-A0A9D5XNG3-F1
#
_cell.length_a   1.000
_cell.length_b   1.000
_cell.length_c   1.000
_cell.angle_alpha   90.00
_cell.angle_beta   90.00
_cell.angle_gamma   90.00
#
_symmetry.space_group_name_H-M   'P 1'
#
loop_
_entity.id
_entity.type
_entity.pdbx_description
1 polymer ?
#
loop_
_entity_poly.entity_id
_entity_poly.type
_entity_poly.pdbx_seq_one_letter_code
_entity_poly.pdbx_strand_id
1 'polypeptide(L)'
;MERKEVLGLVVQATDAAMETVHNDIMELNARLSAQNFLLETLYANAFLSDPDGLKSLMQSAIEATRHNSTRSTAMSDEYAIEIQARIATRLGMFQTSVLRRIEGVGS
;
A
#
# COMPACT_ATOMS: atom_id res chain seq x y z
N MET A 1 35.49 32.20 -3.59
CA MET A 1 34.37 31.58 -2.86
C MET A 1 34.95 30.74 -1.75
N GLU A 2 34.65 31.09 -0.51
CA GLU A 2 35.19 30.40 0.65
C GLU A 2 34.56 29.00 0.77
N ARG A 3 35.32 28.02 1.26
CA ARG A 3 34.85 26.63 1.46
C ARG A 3 33.55 26.56 2.27
N LYS A 4 33.34 27.52 3.19
CA LYS A 4 32.13 27.65 4.01
C LYS A 4 30.90 28.08 3.20
N GLU A 5 31.08 28.92 2.18
CA GLU A 5 29.99 29.35 1.30
C GLU A 5 29.53 28.21 0.38
N VAL A 6 30.48 27.42 -0.13
CA VAL A 6 30.17 26.20 -0.92
C VAL A 6 29.37 25.22 -0.07
N LEU A 7 29.80 24.97 1.17
CA LEU A 7 29.11 24.05 2.08
C LEU A 7 27.71 24.57 2.45
N GLY A 8 27.55 25.88 2.68
CA GLY A 8 26.24 26.49 2.93
C GLY A 8 25.27 26.31 1.75
N LEU A 9 25.74 26.51 0.52
CA LEU A 9 24.93 26.29 -0.69
C LEU A 9 24.53 24.83 -0.89
N VAL A 10 25.43 23.88 -0.62
CA VAL A 10 25.12 22.44 -0.74
C VAL A 10 24.09 22.00 0.29
N VAL A 11 24.17 22.49 1.53
CA VAL A 11 23.18 22.20 2.57
C VAL A 11 21.80 22.72 2.15
N GLN A 12 21.71 23.98 1.73
CA GLN A 12 20.45 24.58 1.28
C GLN A 12 19.83 23.84 0.08
N ALA A 13 20.65 23.44 -0.90
CA ALA A 13 20.17 22.68 -2.05
C ALA A 13 19.67 21.28 -1.65
N THR A 14 20.35 20.64 -0.69
CA THR A 14 19.95 19.32 -0.18
C THR A 14 18.64 19.41 0.61
N ASP A 15 18.48 20.44 1.43
CA ASP A 15 17.25 20.68 2.20
C ASP A 15 16.06 20.93 1.27
N ALA A 16 16.22 21.77 0.25
CA ALA A 16 15.18 22.03 -0.74
C ALA A 16 14.79 20.77 -1.54
N ALA A 17 15.78 19.92 -1.86
CA ALA A 17 15.52 18.64 -2.52
C ALA A 17 14.75 17.67 -1.59
N MET A 18 15.12 17.60 -0.30
CA MET A 18 14.42 16.78 0.69
C MET A 18 12.97 17.25 0.89
N GLU A 19 12.73 18.56 0.93
CA GLU A 19 11.40 19.13 1.04
C GLU A 19 10.53 18.77 -0.18
N THR A 20 11.10 18.86 -1.38
CA THR A 20 10.39 18.48 -2.62
C THR A 20 10.01 17.00 -2.61
N VAL A 21 10.97 16.12 -2.30
CA VAL A 21 10.73 14.67 -2.21
C VAL A 21 9.69 14.35 -1.13
N HIS A 22 9.73 15.04 0.00
CA HIS A 22 8.74 14.86 1.07
C HIS A 22 7.34 15.23 0.60
N ASN A 23 7.18 16.38 -0.06
CA ASN A 23 5.88 16.84 -0.58
C ASN A 23 5.32 15.88 -1.62
N ASP A 24 6.16 15.39 -2.54
CA ASP A 24 5.76 14.39 -3.55
C ASP A 24 5.29 13.08 -2.89
N ILE A 25 6.00 12.62 -1.86
CA ILE A 25 5.62 11.41 -1.10
C ILE A 25 4.29 11.63 -0.37
N MET A 26 4.09 12.81 0.24
CA MET A 26 2.82 13.14 0.91
C MET A 26 1.66 13.16 -0.07
N GLU A 27 1.83 13.78 -1.24
CA GLU A 27 0.79 13.81 -2.27
C GLU A 27 0.47 12.39 -2.79
N LEU A 28 1.50 11.58 -3.06
CA LEU A 28 1.31 10.21 -3.51
C LEU A 28 0.58 9.37 -2.45
N ASN A 29 0.93 9.53 -1.18
CA ASN A 29 0.25 8.87 -0.07
C ASN A 29 -1.23 9.29 0.04
N ALA A 30 -1.54 10.57 -0.15
CA ALA A 30 -2.91 11.07 -0.16
C ALA A 30 -3.73 10.44 -1.30
N ARG A 31 -3.16 10.39 -2.52
CA ARG A 31 -3.78 9.77 -3.69
C ARG A 31 -4.02 8.28 -3.49
N LEU A 32 -3.02 7.54 -2.97
CA LEU A 32 -3.16 6.11 -2.67
C LEU A 32 -4.23 5.86 -1.61
N SER A 33 -4.30 6.71 -0.59
CA SER A 33 -5.33 6.61 0.46
C SER A 33 -6.74 6.79 -0.12
N ALA A 34 -6.93 7.78 -0.99
CA ALA A 34 -8.20 8.01 -1.68
C ALA A 34 -8.59 6.83 -2.59
N GLN A 35 -7.63 6.29 -3.34
CA GLN A 35 -7.87 5.12 -4.19
C GLN A 35 -8.25 3.87 -3.39
N ASN A 36 -7.57 3.62 -2.27
CA ASN A 36 -7.90 2.50 -1.38
C ASN A 36 -9.32 2.65 -0.83
N PHE A 37 -9.70 3.84 -0.39
CA PHE A 37 -11.06 4.09 0.09
C PHE A 37 -12.13 3.80 -0.99
N LEU A 38 -11.88 4.23 -2.23
CA LEU A 38 -12.80 3.99 -3.35
C LEU A 38 -12.88 2.49 -3.67
N LEU A 39 -11.76 1.78 -3.68
CA LEU A 39 -11.72 0.33 -3.89
C LEU A 39 -12.49 -0.42 -2.79
N GLU A 40 -12.31 -0.04 -1.53
CA GLU A 40 -13.06 -0.63 -0.43
C GLU A 40 -14.57 -0.44 -0.60
N THR A 41 -14.99 0.74 -1.04
CA THR A 41 -16.40 1.06 -1.30
C THR A 41 -16.95 0.25 -2.48
N LEU A 42 -16.17 0.12 -3.56
CA LEU A 42 -16.56 -0.68 -4.72
C LEU A 42 -16.72 -2.16 -4.35
N TYR A 43 -15.76 -2.73 -3.61
CA TYR A 43 -15.84 -4.13 -3.17
C TYR A 43 -16.99 -4.33 -2.18
N ALA A 44 -17.22 -3.40 -1.26
CA ALA A 44 -18.35 -3.49 -0.34
C ALA A 44 -19.69 -3.54 -1.08
N ASN A 45 -19.87 -2.69 -2.10
CA ASN A 45 -21.07 -2.70 -2.93
C ASN A 45 -21.19 -3.98 -3.78
N ALA A 46 -20.08 -4.44 -4.37
CA ALA A 46 -20.08 -5.64 -5.21
C ALA A 46 -20.40 -6.92 -4.44
N PHE A 47 -19.98 -7.01 -3.18
CA PHE A 47 -20.17 -8.16 -2.31
C PHE A 47 -21.23 -7.95 -1.22
N LEU A 48 -22.06 -6.91 -1.33
CA LEU A 48 -23.08 -6.57 -0.33
C LEU A 48 -24.04 -7.74 -0.07
N SER A 49 -24.41 -8.48 -1.13
CA SER A 49 -25.30 -9.64 -1.06
C SER A 49 -24.56 -10.98 -0.91
N ASP A 50 -23.23 -10.98 -0.97
CA ASP A 50 -22.40 -12.18 -0.84
C ASP A 50 -21.10 -11.92 -0.05
N PRO A 51 -21.19 -11.70 1.27
CA PRO A 51 -20.00 -11.45 2.09
C PRO A 51 -19.07 -12.67 2.20
N ASP A 52 -19.60 -13.89 2.04
CA ASP A 52 -18.81 -15.12 2.11
C ASP A 52 -18.01 -15.34 0.82
N GLY A 53 -18.55 -14.96 -0.35
CA GLY A 53 -17.80 -14.88 -1.60
C GLY A 53 -16.59 -13.94 -1.51
N LEU A 54 -16.74 -12.79 -0.85
CA LEU A 54 -15.61 -11.89 -0.58
C LEU A 54 -14.54 -12.58 0.28
N LYS A 55 -14.93 -13.26 1.36
CA LYS A 55 -13.99 -13.97 2.23
C LYS A 55 -13.21 -15.03 1.46
N SER A 56 -13.90 -15.80 0.61
CA SER A 56 -13.28 -16.82 -0.24
C SER A 56 -12.27 -16.21 -1.21
N LEU A 57 -12.65 -15.14 -1.93
CA LEU A 57 -11.78 -14.44 -2.86
C LEU A 57 -10.51 -13.91 -2.16
N MET A 58 -10.67 -13.25 -1.02
CA MET A 58 -9.55 -12.68 -0.27
C MET A 58 -8.62 -13.74 0.29
N GLN A 59 -9.17 -14.86 0.78
CA GLN A 59 -8.38 -16.01 1.21
C GLN A 59 -7.55 -16.58 0.06
N SER A 60 -8.16 -16.78 -1.11
CA SER A 60 -7.45 -17.23 -2.31
C SER A 60 -6.36 -16.26 -2.75
N ALA A 61 -6.58 -14.95 -2.65
CA ALA A 61 -5.57 -13.94 -2.97
C ALA A 61 -4.38 -13.96 -2.00
N ILE A 62 -4.64 -14.16 -0.70
CA ILE A 62 -3.60 -14.30 0.33
C ILE A 62 -2.78 -15.57 0.09
N GLU A 63 -3.43 -16.68 -0.20
CA GLU A 63 -2.76 -17.95 -0.53
C GLU A 63 -1.93 -17.83 -1.82
N ALA A 64 -2.49 -17.23 -2.87
CA ALA A 64 -1.77 -16.96 -4.11
C ALA A 64 -0.52 -16.09 -3.87
N THR A 65 -0.59 -15.09 -2.98
CA THR A 65 0.56 -14.25 -2.62
C THR A 65 1.67 -15.07 -1.94
N ARG A 66 1.30 -16.05 -1.10
CA ARG A 66 2.24 -16.93 -0.42
C ARG A 66 2.91 -17.93 -1.38
N HIS A 67 2.20 -18.38 -2.40
CA HIS A 67 2.68 -19.46 -3.29
C HIS A 67 3.26 -18.97 -4.63
N ASN A 68 2.72 -17.89 -5.20
CA ASN A 68 3.18 -17.33 -6.48
C ASN A 68 4.16 -16.19 -6.25
N SER A 69 5.34 -16.52 -5.74
CA SER A 69 6.49 -15.62 -5.84
C SER A 69 6.87 -15.54 -7.31
N THR A 70 6.53 -14.45 -7.99
CA THR A 70 7.21 -14.09 -9.24
C THR A 70 8.66 -13.83 -8.86
N ARG A 71 9.49 -14.87 -8.96
CA ARG A 71 10.96 -14.79 -8.92
C ARG A 71 11.40 -13.82 -10.01
N SER A 72 11.37 -12.52 -9.72
CA SER A 72 12.20 -11.56 -10.42
C SER A 72 13.62 -11.92 -10.04
N THR A 73 14.46 -12.21 -11.02
CA THR A 73 15.79 -12.84 -10.90
C THR A 73 16.82 -12.05 -10.09
N ALA A 74 16.42 -10.97 -9.41
CA ALA A 74 17.27 -10.05 -8.66
C ALA A 74 16.83 -9.81 -7.18
N MET A 75 15.92 -10.60 -6.60
CA MET A 75 15.54 -10.49 -5.18
C MET A 75 16.07 -11.67 -4.35
N SER A 76 16.58 -11.40 -3.15
CA SER A 76 16.89 -12.44 -2.18
C SER A 76 15.62 -13.11 -1.67
N ASP A 77 15.71 -14.38 -1.30
CA ASP A 77 14.57 -15.15 -0.78
C ASP A 77 13.99 -14.51 0.49
N GLU A 78 14.85 -13.98 1.37
CA GLU A 78 14.42 -13.29 2.61
C GLU A 78 13.60 -12.03 2.31
N TYR A 79 14.03 -11.21 1.35
CA TYR A 79 13.30 -10.01 0.96
C TYR A 79 11.99 -10.36 0.24
N ALA A 80 11.97 -11.43 -0.56
CA ALA A 80 10.75 -11.92 -1.17
C ALA A 80 9.71 -12.36 -0.11
N ILE A 81 10.15 -13.11 0.90
CA ILE A 81 9.30 -13.55 2.03
C ILE A 81 8.74 -12.34 2.79
N GLU A 82 9.56 -11.32 3.05
CA GLU A 82 9.11 -10.10 3.74
C GLU A 82 8.02 -9.38 2.93
N ILE A 83 8.23 -9.20 1.62
CA ILE A 83 7.26 -8.54 0.73
C ILE A 83 5.96 -9.34 0.67
N GLN A 84 6.02 -10.67 0.55
CA GLN A 84 4.84 -11.53 0.56
C GLN A 84 4.05 -11.40 1.87
N ALA A 85 4.74 -11.40 3.02
CA ALA A 85 4.10 -11.21 4.31
C ALA A 85 3.39 -9.85 4.39
N ARG A 86 4.06 -8.79 3.92
CA ARG A 86 3.51 -7.44 3.90
C ARG A 86 2.27 -7.33 3.01
N ILE A 87 2.28 -7.95 1.83
CA ILE A 87 1.12 -7.99 0.93
C ILE A 87 -0.03 -8.75 1.58
N ALA A 88 0.24 -9.94 2.13
CA ALA A 88 -0.78 -10.75 2.81
C ALA A 88 -1.45 -9.99 3.97
N THR A 89 -0.66 -9.29 4.80
CA THR A 89 -1.19 -8.45 5.87
C THR A 89 -2.09 -7.34 5.33
N ARG A 90 -1.67 -6.64 4.27
CA ARG A 90 -2.48 -5.58 3.65
C ARG A 90 -3.79 -6.10 3.08
N LEU A 91 -3.77 -7.27 2.44
CA LEU A 91 -4.98 -7.93 1.94
C LEU A 91 -5.95 -8.27 3.08
N GLY A 92 -5.45 -8.80 4.20
CA GLY A 92 -6.29 -9.09 5.38
C GLY A 92 -6.90 -7.82 6.00
N MET A 93 -6.14 -6.72 6.07
CA MET A 93 -6.65 -5.43 6.54
C MET A 93 -7.74 -4.88 5.61
N PHE A 94 -7.52 -4.96 4.28
CA PHE A 94 -8.50 -4.57 3.28
C PHE A 94 -9.79 -5.38 3.40
N GLN A 95 -9.70 -6.71 3.50
CA GLN A 95 -10.85 -7.59 3.71
C GLN A 95 -11.66 -7.17 4.93
N THR A 96 -10.98 -6.91 6.05
CA THR A 96 -11.62 -6.48 7.31
C THR A 96 -12.34 -5.15 7.13
N SER A 97 -11.71 -4.19 6.43
CA SER A 97 -12.30 -2.87 6.15
C SER A 97 -13.57 -2.99 5.29
N VAL A 98 -13.52 -3.79 4.22
CA VAL A 98 -14.67 -4.01 3.33
C VAL A 98 -15.82 -4.70 4.06
N LEU A 99 -15.54 -5.76 4.83
CA LEU A 99 -16.55 -6.48 5.60
C LEU A 99 -17.27 -5.56 6.59
N ARG A 100 -16.53 -4.70 7.30
CA ARG A 100 -17.11 -3.71 8.20
C ARG A 100 -18.05 -2.74 7.48
N ARG A 101 -17.72 -2.35 6.24
CA ARG A 101 -18.59 -1.48 5.43
C ARG A 101 -19.86 -2.20 5.01
N ILE A 102 -19.76 -3.46 4.61
CA ILE A 102 -20.92 -4.31 4.29
C ILE A 102 -21.86 -4.40 5.50
N GLU A 103 -21.31 -4.70 6.68
CA GLU A 103 -22.07 -4.78 7.95
C GLU A 103 -22.74 -3.43 8.30
N GLY A 104 -22.04 -2.32 8.09
CA GLY A 104 -22.54 -0.97 8.38
C GLY A 104 -23.59 -0.44 7.39
N VAL A 105 -23.72 -1.01 6.19
CA VAL A 105 -24.77 -0.67 5.21
C VAL A 105 -26.05 -1.46 5.46
N GLY A 106 -25.96 -2.63 6.10
CA GLY A 106 -27.10 -3.49 6.44
C GLY A 106 -27.77 -3.22 7.80
N SER A 107 -27.28 -2.23 8.56
CA SER A 107 -27.82 -1.81 9.87
C SER A 107 -28.67 -0.54 9.73
#